data_AF-A0A4S2SSM0-F1
#
_entry.id   AF-A0A4S2SSM0-F1
#
_cell.length_a   1.000
_cell.length_b   1.000
_cell.length_c   1.000
_cell.angle_alpha   90.00
_cell.angle_beta   90.00
_cell.angle_gamma   90.00
#
_symmetry.space_group_name_H-M   'P 1'
#
loop_
_entity.id
_entity.type
_entity.pdbx_description
1 polymer ?
#
loop_
_entity_poly.entity_id
_entity_poly.type
_entity_poly.pdbx_seq_one_letter_code
_entity_poly.pdbx_strand_id
1 'polypeptide(L)' 'MPPPPDWKAEAIRTPGGPQVLRVHLGACRMGKGKPIGREQARRMLADGVESCPYCSPDTALGMPG' A
#
# COMPACT_ATOMS: atom_id res chain seq x y z
N MET A 1 -2.29 -17.57 14.60
CA MET A 1 -2.65 -16.62 13.52
C MET A 1 -1.36 -16.12 12.91
N PRO A 2 -1.24 -16.03 11.57
CA PRO A 2 -0.12 -15.31 10.99
C PRO A 2 -0.15 -13.85 11.48
N PRO A 3 1.01 -13.21 11.69
CA PRO A 3 1.03 -11.79 12.02
C PRO A 3 0.27 -11.02 10.93
N PRO A 4 -0.46 -9.95 11.31
CA PRO A 4 -1.06 -9.07 10.31
C PRO A 4 0.04 -8.61 9.35
N PRO A 5 -0.27 -8.52 8.05
CA PRO A 5 0.70 -8.03 7.06
C PRO A 5 1.20 -6.65 7.48
N ASP A 6 2.46 -6.34 7.21
CA ASP A 6 3.00 -5.01 7.51
C ASP A 6 2.45 -3.95 6.54
N TRP A 7 1.95 -4.38 5.37
CA TRP A 7 1.52 -3.52 4.27
C TRP A 7 0.24 -4.03 3.61
N LYS A 8 -0.52 -3.12 3.00
CA LYS A 8 -1.66 -3.47 2.16
C LYS A 8 -1.83 -2.52 0.99
N ALA A 9 -2.29 -3.05 -0.14
CA ALA A 9 -2.60 -2.31 -1.35
C ALA A 9 -4.11 -2.17 -1.50
N GLU A 10 -4.58 -0.93 -1.52
CA GLU A 10 -5.93 -0.59 -1.93
C GLU A 10 -6.00 -0.53 -3.44
N ALA A 11 -6.94 -1.26 -4.02
CA ALA A 11 -7.14 -1.31 -5.46
C ALA A 11 -8.61 -1.01 -5.79
N ILE A 12 -8.80 -0.25 -6.85
CA ILE A 12 -10.11 0.04 -7.42
C ILE A 12 -10.33 -0.82 -8.66
N ARG A 13 -11.60 -1.13 -8.95
CA ARG A 13 -11.96 -1.76 -10.22
C ARG A 13 -12.12 -0.68 -11.27
N THR A 14 -11.35 -0.76 -12.34
CA THR A 14 -11.52 0.07 -13.53
C THR A 14 -12.00 -0.78 -14.70
N PRO A 15 -12.54 -0.19 -15.78
CA PRO A 15 -12.90 -0.93 -17.00
C PRO A 15 -11.74 -1.72 -17.61
N GLY A 16 -10.48 -1.28 -17.40
CA GLY A 16 -9.27 -1.96 -17.87
C GLY A 16 -8.71 -3.01 -16.89
N GLY A 17 -9.35 -3.22 -15.74
CA GLY A 17 -8.92 -4.15 -14.70
C GLY A 17 -8.66 -3.51 -13.34
N PRO A 18 -8.21 -4.30 -12.35
CA PRO A 18 -7.87 -3.78 -11.03
C PRO A 18 -6.65 -2.86 -11.11
N GLN A 19 -6.79 -1.62 -10.62
CA GLN A 19 -5.69 -0.67 -10.52
C GLN A 19 -5.40 -0.39 -9.04
N VAL A 20 -4.11 -0.45 -8.66
CA VAL A 20 -3.70 -0.07 -7.31
C VAL A 20 -3.80 1.44 -7.19
N LEU A 21 -4.63 1.88 -6.26
CA LEU A 21 -4.85 3.29 -5.99
C LEU A 21 -3.85 3.80 -4.95
N ARG A 22 -3.66 3.03 -3.87
CA ARG A 22 -2.95 3.51 -2.69
C ARG A 22 -2.31 2.39 -1.88
N VAL A 23 -1.10 2.66 -1.36
CA VAL A 23 -0.41 1.78 -0.41
C VAL A 23 -0.67 2.27 1.03
N HIS A 24 -0.88 1.33 1.95
CA HIS A 24 -1.09 1.60 3.37
C HIS A 24 -0.23 0.66 4.22
N LEU A 25 0.08 1.06 5.45
CA LEU A 25 0.50 0.12 6.49
C LEU A 25 -0.62 -0.90 6.75
N GLY A 26 -0.29 -2.15 7.02
CA GLY A 26 -1.29 -3.18 7.24
C GLY A 26 -2.14 -2.95 8.49
N ALA A 27 -1.57 -2.26 9.50
CA ALA A 27 -2.28 -1.80 10.69
C ALA A 27 -3.22 -0.59 10.45
N CYS A 28 -3.21 0.03 9.26
CA CYS A 28 -4.09 1.16 8.95
C CYS A 28 -5.56 0.76 9.13
N ARG A 29 -6.38 1.59 9.79
CA ARG A 29 -7.82 1.30 9.94
C ARG A 29 -8.69 1.95 8.87
N MET A 30 -8.14 2.90 8.11
CA MET A 30 -8.87 3.66 7.10
C MET A 30 -8.81 3.04 5.69
N GLY A 31 -7.64 2.55 5.28
CA GLY A 31 -7.47 1.89 4.00
C GLY A 31 -8.00 0.47 4.01
N LYS A 32 -8.71 0.06 2.96
CA LYS A 32 -9.07 -1.34 2.73
C LYS A 32 -8.30 -1.84 1.53
N GLY A 33 -7.63 -2.98 1.68
CA GLY A 33 -6.73 -3.48 0.66
C GLY A 33 -6.31 -4.91 0.92
N LYS A 34 -5.65 -5.50 -0.07
CA LYS A 34 -5.08 -6.84 0.07
C LYS A 34 -3.73 -6.77 0.78
N PRO A 35 -3.37 -7.76 1.62
CA PRO A 35 -2.03 -7.88 2.18
C PRO A 35 -0.99 -7.89 1.05
N ILE A 36 0.07 -7.11 1.20
CA ILE A 36 1.23 -7.12 0.29
C ILE A 36 2.52 -7.22 1.11
N GLY A 37 3.60 -7.67 0.46
CA GLY A 37 4.93 -7.67 1.05
C GLY A 37 5.62 -6.31 1.00
N ARG A 38 6.69 -6.15 1.79
CA ARG A 38 7.53 -4.94 1.83
C ARG A 38 8.04 -4.53 0.44
N GLU A 39 8.61 -5.47 -0.33
CA GLU A 39 9.13 -5.18 -1.66
C GLU A 39 8.02 -4.81 -2.67
N GLN A 40 6.83 -5.39 -2.54
CA GLN A 40 5.68 -4.98 -3.35
C GLN A 40 5.25 -3.55 -3.02
N ALA A 41 5.16 -3.19 -1.74
CA ALA A 41 4.86 -1.83 -1.32
C ALA A 41 5.90 -0.84 -1.88
N ARG A 42 7.18 -1.18 -1.76
CA ARG A 42 8.30 -0.39 -2.29
C ARG A 42 8.19 -0.17 -3.79
N ARG A 43 7.92 -1.24 -4.55
CA ARG A 43 7.78 -1.16 -6.00
C ARG A 43 6.55 -0.34 -6.41
N MET A 44 5.40 -0.55 -5.77
CA MET A 44 4.18 0.22 -6.08
C MET A 44 4.39 1.72 -5.86
N LEU A 45 4.99 2.11 -4.75
CA LEU A 45 5.30 3.52 -4.46
C LEU A 45 6.33 4.08 -5.46
N ALA A 46 7.34 3.30 -5.85
CA ALA A 46 8.30 3.68 -6.89
C ALA A 46 7.65 3.80 -8.28
N ASP A 47 6.61 3.00 -8.56
CA ASP A 47 5.81 3.04 -9.79
C ASP A 47 4.79 4.21 -9.78
N GLY A 48 4.78 5.05 -8.73
CA GLY A 48 3.93 6.25 -8.62
C GLY A 48 2.56 6.02 -7.98
N VAL A 49 2.31 4.87 -7.36
CA VAL A 49 1.10 4.63 -6.57
C VAL A 49 1.10 5.55 -5.36
N GLU A 50 -0.05 6.13 -5.02
CA GLU A 50 -0.15 7.04 -3.88
C GLU A 50 0.19 6.34 -2.56
N SER A 51 0.90 7.04 -1.69
CA SER A 51 1.06 6.66 -0.28
C SER A 51 -0.15 7.13 0.52
N CYS A 52 -0.51 6.38 1.57
CA CYS A 52 -1.54 6.85 2.50
C CYS A 52 -1.01 8.03 3.32
N PRO A 53 -1.62 9.23 3.21
CA PRO A 53 -1.10 10.44 3.84
C PRO A 53 -1.12 10.38 5.37
N TYR A 54 -1.93 9.49 5.94
CA TYR A 54 -2.02 9.28 7.39
C TYR A 54 -1.01 8.25 7.91
N CYS A 55 -0.62 7.29 7.08
CA CYS A 55 0.26 6.19 7.49
C CYS A 55 1.72 6.42 7.09
N SER A 56 1.97 7.31 6.11
CA SER A 56 3.29 7.57 5.51
C SER A 56 4.07 6.28 5.25
N PRO A 57 3.50 5.35 4.45
CA PRO A 57 4.09 4.05 4.19
C PRO A 57 5.48 4.12 3.56
N ASP A 58 5.68 5.09 2.67
CA ASP A 58 6.95 5.50 2.06
C ASP A 58 8.02 5.82 3.11
N THR A 59 7.68 6.63 4.10
CA THR A 59 8.57 7.02 5.21
C THR A 59 8.96 5.80 6.06
N ALA A 60 7.99 4.93 6.37
CA ALA A 60 8.26 3.68 7.10
C ALA A 60 9.09 2.67 6.28
N LEU A 61 9.15 2.82 4.96
CA LEU A 61 10.06 2.07 4.08
C LEU A 61 11.44 2.75 3.92
N GLY A 62 11.61 3.97 4.42
CA GLY A 62 12.82 4.78 4.25
C GLY A 62 12.95 5.39 2.85
N MET A 63 11.83 5.57 2.14
CA MET A 63 11.81 6.23 0.83
C MET A 63 11.58 7.73 0.99
N PRO A 64 12.20 8.58 0.15
CA PRO A 64 11.81 9.98 0.05
C PRO A 64 10.40 10.05 -0.54
N GLY A 65 9.49 10.75 0.16
CA GLY A 65 8.12 11.01 -0.31
C GLY A 65 8.07 12.02 -1.45
#